data_AF-A0A351Q6L5-F1
#
_entry.id   AF-A0A351Q6L5-F1
#
_cell.length_a   1.000
_cell.length_b   1.000
_cell.length_c   1.000
_cell.angle_alpha   90.00
_cell.angle_beta   90.00
_cell.angle_gamma   90.00
#
_symmetry.space_group_name_H-M   'P 1'
#
loop_
_entity.id
_entity.type
_entity.pdbx_description
1 polymer ?
#
loop_
_entity_poly.entity_id
_entity_poly.type
_entity_poly.pdbx_seq_one_letter_code
_entity_poly.pdbx_strand_id
1 'polypeptide(L)'
;MVINYQVAQELEVHTHRIGRTGRAGAQGMACSLYTQRDKHRISQLEDYLKQKFQRGELPHIRLLREPVFSPPMVTIHIGGGKKQKLRAGDIVGALTGADGIPGTEIGK
;
A
#
# COMPACT_ATOMS: atom_id res chain seq x y z
N MET A 1 4.23 1.64 3.27
CA MET A 1 4.21 0.17 3.47
C MET A 1 3.15 -0.44 2.56
N VAL A 2 3.41 -1.59 1.95
CA VAL A 2 2.45 -2.37 1.16
C VAL A 2 2.43 -3.80 1.69
N ILE A 3 1.25 -4.38 1.89
CA ILE A 3 1.10 -5.79 2.30
C ILE A 3 0.33 -6.52 1.20
N ASN A 4 0.97 -7.51 0.58
CA ASN A 4 0.33 -8.42 -0.35
C ASN A 4 -0.21 -9.63 0.42
N TYR A 5 -1.54 -9.72 0.54
CA TYR A 5 -2.19 -10.89 1.14
C TYR A 5 -1.97 -12.17 0.32
N GLN A 6 -1.86 -12.02 -1.00
CA GLN A 6 -1.52 -13.10 -1.93
C GLN A 6 -0.48 -12.59 -2.91
N VAL A 7 0.47 -13.47 -3.26
CA VAL A 7 1.47 -13.20 -4.29
C VAL A 7 0.75 -13.01 -5.63
N ALA A 8 1.08 -11.92 -6.33
CA ALA A 8 0.48 -11.62 -7.62
C ALA A 8 0.83 -12.72 -8.64
N GLN A 9 -0.12 -12.99 -9.53
CA GLN A 9 0.06 -14.05 -10.51
C GLN A 9 1.11 -13.70 -11.57
N GLU A 10 1.11 -12.44 -11.99
CA GLU A 10 2.01 -11.87 -12.98
C GLU A 10 3.06 -10.99 -12.29
N LEU A 11 4.30 -11.08 -12.76
CA LEU A 11 5.46 -10.40 -12.16
C LEU A 11 5.35 -8.87 -12.27
N GLU A 12 4.88 -8.38 -13.42
CA GLU A 12 4.68 -6.94 -13.67
C GLU A 12 3.61 -6.36 -12.72
N VAL A 13 2.51 -7.09 -12.52
CA VAL A 13 1.45 -6.72 -11.57
C VAL A 13 2.01 -6.63 -10.15
N HIS A 14 2.91 -7.54 -9.76
CA HIS A 14 3.57 -7.47 -8.45
C HIS A 14 4.38 -6.18 -8.29
N THR A 15 5.17 -5.84 -9.30
CA THR A 15 6.03 -4.64 -9.31
C THR A 15 5.19 -3.37 -9.22
N HIS A 16 4.08 -3.29 -9.96
CA HIS A 16 3.15 -2.16 -9.89
C HIS A 16 2.46 -2.00 -8.52
N ARG A 17 2.20 -3.09 -7.81
CA ARG A 17 1.64 -3.08 -6.44
C ARG A 17 2.65 -2.53 -5.44
N ILE A 18 3.90 -3.00 -5.46
CA ILE A 18 4.90 -2.56 -4.49
C ILE A 18 5.38 -1.12 -4.76
N GLY A 19 5.31 -0.63 -6.00
CA GLY A 19 5.58 0.77 -6.35
C GLY A 19 4.59 1.80 -5.74
N ARG A 20 3.65 1.36 -4.91
CA ARG A 20 2.78 2.22 -4.11
C ARG A 20 3.44 2.69 -2.81
N THR A 21 4.57 2.10 -2.40
CA THR A 21 5.40 2.56 -1.27
C THR A 21 6.75 3.10 -1.75
N GLY A 22 7.49 3.83 -0.90
CA GLY A 22 8.86 4.27 -1.20
C GLY A 22 8.95 5.30 -2.33
N ARG A 23 8.04 6.28 -2.33
CA ARG A 23 7.97 7.34 -3.36
C ARG A 23 8.84 8.53 -3.00
N ALA A 24 9.14 9.40 -3.99
CA ALA A 24 9.89 10.64 -3.80
C ALA A 24 11.28 10.44 -3.15
N GLY A 25 11.97 9.36 -3.48
CA GLY A 25 13.28 9.01 -2.91
C GLY A 25 13.25 8.48 -1.48
N ALA A 26 12.07 8.37 -0.85
CA ALA A 26 11.92 7.79 0.46
C ALA A 26 11.98 6.25 0.42
N GLN A 27 12.38 5.63 1.54
CA GLN A 27 12.35 4.18 1.67
C GLN A 27 10.91 3.67 1.87
N GLY A 28 10.63 2.48 1.35
CA GLY A 28 9.35 1.81 1.46
C GLY A 28 9.52 0.35 1.86
N MET A 29 8.51 -0.20 2.52
CA MET A 29 8.47 -1.61 2.90
C MET A 29 7.32 -2.32 2.17
N ALA A 30 7.62 -3.46 1.54
CA ALA A 30 6.63 -4.33 0.93
C ALA A 30 6.78 -5.75 1.50
N CYS A 31 5.70 -6.27 2.07
CA CYS A 31 5.65 -7.61 2.67
C CYS A 31 4.63 -8.46 1.92
N SER A 32 4.95 -9.73 1.65
CA SER A 32 4.05 -10.65 0.96
C SER A 32 3.83 -11.89 1.80
N LEU A 33 2.57 -12.25 2.03
CA LEU A 33 2.19 -13.53 2.61
C LEU A 33 2.20 -14.58 1.50
N TYR A 34 2.83 -15.72 1.76
CA TYR A 34 2.94 -16.79 0.79
C TYR A 34 2.90 -18.15 1.47
N THR A 35 2.49 -19.16 0.72
CA THR A 35 2.42 -20.56 1.15
C THR A 35 3.46 -21.40 0.43
N GLN A 36 3.58 -22.68 0.79
CA GLN A 36 4.49 -23.61 0.09
C GLN A 36 4.19 -23.72 -1.41
N ARG A 37 2.94 -23.52 -1.83
CA ARG A 37 2.53 -23.57 -3.25
C ARG A 37 3.08 -22.39 -4.06
N ASP A 38 3.40 -21.29 -3.40
CA ASP A 38 3.87 -20.05 -4.03
C ASP A 38 5.40 -20.04 -4.21
N LYS A 39 6.13 -21.05 -3.73
CA LYS A 39 7.60 -21.12 -3.79
C LYS A 39 8.17 -20.86 -5.18
N HIS A 40 7.57 -21.47 -6.21
CA HIS A 40 8.04 -21.30 -7.58
C HIS A 40 7.89 -19.84 -8.05
N ARG A 41 6.75 -19.22 -7.74
CA ARG A 41 6.50 -17.80 -8.05
C ARG A 41 7.44 -16.87 -7.31
N ILE A 42 7.71 -17.14 -6.03
CA ILE A 42 8.67 -16.36 -5.25
C ILE A 42 10.05 -16.42 -5.89
N SER A 43 10.51 -17.59 -6.34
CA SER A 43 11.79 -17.72 -7.07
C SER A 43 11.79 -16.89 -8.36
N GLN A 44 10.74 -16.97 -9.16
CA GLN A 44 10.63 -16.18 -10.39
C GLN A 44 10.64 -14.67 -10.12
N LEU A 45 10.00 -14.22 -9.03
CA LEU A 45 10.02 -12.83 -8.61
C LEU A 45 11.41 -12.37 -8.17
N GLU A 46 12.16 -13.20 -7.43
CA GLU A 46 13.53 -12.90 -7.03
C GLU A 46 14.44 -12.74 -8.26
N ASP A 47 14.30 -13.64 -9.24
CA ASP A 47 15.09 -13.62 -10.47
C ASP A 47 14.72 -12.40 -11.35
N TYR A 48 13.42 -12.10 -11.48
CA TYR A 48 12.93 -10.95 -12.23
C TYR A 48 13.36 -9.61 -11.63
N LEU A 49 13.24 -9.48 -10.30
CA LEU A 49 13.66 -8.28 -9.56
C LEU A 49 15.17 -8.24 -9.30
N LYS A 50 15.90 -9.32 -9.62
CA LYS A 50 17.32 -9.50 -9.33
C LYS A 50 17.66 -9.24 -7.87
N GLN A 51 16.77 -9.63 -6.97
CA GLN A 51 16.87 -9.38 -5.54
C GLN A 51 16.39 -10.60 -4.75
N LYS A 52 17.14 -10.99 -3.72
CA LYS A 52 16.69 -12.02 -2.78
C LYS A 52 15.77 -11.43 -1.73
N PHE A 53 14.68 -12.13 -1.43
CA PHE A 53 13.76 -11.69 -0.39
C PHE A 53 14.18 -12.24 0.97
N GLN A 54 14.10 -11.38 1.99
CA GLN A 54 14.24 -11.80 3.37
C GLN A 54 12.98 -12.55 3.79
N ARG A 55 13.16 -13.81 4.22
CA ARG A 55 12.07 -14.61 4.79
C ARG A 55 11.96 -14.30 6.28
N GLY A 56 10.79 -13.85 6.70
CA GLY A 56 10.46 -13.64 8.11
C GLY A 56 9.65 -14.81 8.66
N GLU A 57 9.74 -15.00 9.97
CA GLU A 57 8.81 -15.88 10.68
C GLU A 57 7.44 -15.22 10.78
N LEU A 58 6.39 -16.04 10.87
CA LEU A 58 5.06 -15.52 11.17
C LEU A 58 5.04 -14.97 12.60
N PRO A 59 4.33 -13.85 12.83
CA PRO A 59 4.18 -13.32 14.17
C PRO A 59 3.51 -14.34 15.10
N HIS A 60 3.84 -14.28 16.39
CA HIS A 60 3.25 -15.18 17.38
C HIS A 60 1.74 -14.97 17.48
N ILE A 61 0.97 -16.06 17.59
CA ILE A 61 -0.51 -16.04 17.66
C ILE A 61 -1.09 -15.22 18.83
N ARG A 62 -0.23 -14.82 19.79
CA ARG A 62 -0.62 -13.98 20.93
C ARG A 62 -1.04 -12.57 20.48
N LEU A 63 -0.49 -12.07 19.37
CA LEU A 63 -0.86 -10.75 18.83
C LEU A 63 -2.35 -10.64 18.48
N LEU A 64 -3.04 -11.76 18.23
CA LEU A 64 -4.49 -11.75 17.98
C LEU A 64 -5.31 -11.37 19.22
N ARG A 65 -4.71 -11.43 20.42
CA ARG A 65 -5.35 -11.04 21.68
C ARG A 65 -5.01 -9.63 22.11
N GLU A 66 -4.05 -9.00 21.44
CA GLU A 66 -3.67 -7.62 21.71
C GLU A 66 -4.69 -6.67 21.07
N PRO A 67 -4.99 -5.53 21.70
CA PRO A 67 -5.87 -4.54 21.10
C PRO A 67 -5.29 -4.08 19.76
N VAL A 68 -6.13 -4.07 18.73
CA VAL A 68 -5.72 -3.68 17.39
C VAL A 68 -5.29 -2.22 17.40
N PHE A 69 -4.14 -1.94 16.77
CA PHE A 69 -3.69 -0.57 16.54
C PHE A 69 -4.75 0.22 15.78
N SER A 70 -5.23 1.31 16.39
CA SER A 70 -6.08 2.28 15.70
C SER A 70 -5.19 3.36 15.08
N PRO A 71 -5.18 3.49 13.74
CA PRO A 71 -4.39 4.53 13.11
C PRO A 71 -4.90 5.92 13.52
N PRO A 72 -4.00 6.90 13.75
CA PRO A 72 -4.42 8.26 14.08
C PRO A 72 -5.16 8.94 12.92
N MET A 73 -5.01 8.42 11.70
CA MET A 73 -5.61 8.95 10.48
C MET A 73 -6.56 7.93 9.87
N VAL A 74 -7.63 8.44 9.25
CA VAL A 74 -8.59 7.64 8.46
C VAL A 74 -8.37 7.87 6.97
N THR A 75 -8.57 6.82 6.17
CA THR A 75 -8.48 6.91 4.71
C THR A 75 -9.84 7.30 4.14
N ILE A 76 -9.90 8.42 3.43
CA ILE A 76 -11.09 8.80 2.65
C ILE A 76 -11.03 8.10 1.29
N HIS A 77 -12.08 7.36 0.93
CA HIS A 77 -12.20 6.72 -0.37
C HIS A 77 -13.00 7.60 -1.34
N ILE A 78 -12.36 8.01 -2.44
CA ILE A 78 -12.98 8.82 -3.49
C ILE A 78 -13.24 7.91 -4.70
N GLY A 79 -14.50 7.55 -4.94
CA GLY A 79 -14.90 6.68 -6.05
C GLY A 79 -14.94 7.35 -7.43
N GLY A 80 -14.66 8.66 -7.50
CA GLY A 80 -14.67 9.44 -8.75
C GLY A 80 -13.28 9.65 -9.34
N GLY A 81 -13.19 9.78 -10.66
CA GLY A 81 -11.95 10.07 -11.36
C GLY A 81 -12.18 10.76 -12.71
N LYS A 82 -11.25 10.58 -13.65
CA LYS A 82 -11.27 11.27 -14.96
C LYS A 82 -12.59 11.10 -15.73
N LYS A 83 -13.22 9.92 -15.66
CA LYS A 83 -14.51 9.65 -16.32
C LYS A 83 -15.65 10.51 -15.75
N GLN A 84 -15.57 10.86 -14.47
CA GLN A 84 -16.50 11.76 -13.77
C GLN A 84 -16.02 13.22 -13.81
N LYS A 85 -14.98 13.55 -14.61
CA LYS A 85 -14.36 14.87 -14.70
C LYS A 85 -13.81 15.42 -13.39
N LEU A 86 -13.57 14.56 -12.40
CA LEU A 86 -13.01 14.97 -11.11
C LEU A 86 -11.51 15.32 -11.24
N ARG A 87 -11.13 16.49 -10.71
CA ARG A 87 -9.76 17.02 -10.67
C ARG A 87 -9.28 17.14 -9.22
N ALA A 88 -7.96 17.27 -9.05
CA ALA A 88 -7.36 17.50 -7.73
C ALA A 88 -7.93 18.76 -7.04
N GLY A 89 -8.18 19.83 -7.80
CA GLY A 89 -8.78 21.06 -7.29
C GLY A 89 -10.19 20.88 -6.73
N ASP A 90 -10.99 19.96 -7.29
CA ASP A 90 -12.33 19.68 -6.78
C ASP A 90 -12.27 19.00 -5.41
N ILE A 91 -11.30 18.09 -5.24
CA ILE A 91 -11.06 17.37 -3.97
C ILE A 91 -10.55 18.35 -2.91
N VAL A 92 -9.54 19.16 -3.25
CA VAL A 92 -8.98 20.17 -2.34
C VAL A 92 -10.06 21.17 -1.95
N GLY A 93 -10.79 21.72 -2.92
CA GLY A 93 -11.87 22.68 -2.66
C GLY A 93 -13.00 22.11 -1.79
N ALA A 94 -13.35 20.83 -1.96
CA ALA A 94 -14.32 20.17 -1.09
C ALA A 94 -13.82 19.99 0.35
N LEU A 95 -12.54 19.70 0.55
CA LEU A 95 -11.94 19.50 1.87
C LEU A 95 -11.66 20.82 2.60
N THR A 96 -11.35 21.89 1.87
CA THR A 96 -10.97 23.21 2.43
C THR A 96 -12.08 24.25 2.28
N GLY A 97 -13.32 23.83 2.00
CA GLY A 97 -14.47 24.73 1.86
C GLY A 97 -14.89 25.38 3.17
N ALA A 98 -16.10 25.95 3.22
CA ALA A 98 -16.66 26.47 4.46
C ALA A 98 -16.73 25.35 5.53
N ASP A 99 -16.20 25.63 6.72
CA ASP A 99 -16.04 24.67 7.83
C ASP A 99 -15.16 23.43 7.52
N GLY A 100 -14.33 23.52 6.47
CA GLY A 100 -13.36 22.48 6.09
C GLY A 100 -12.03 22.57 6.85
N ILE A 101 -11.09 21.70 6.49
CA ILE A 101 -9.73 21.73 7.04
C ILE A 101 -8.90 22.87 6.41
N PRO A 102 -7.98 23.49 7.17
CA PRO A 102 -7.04 24.46 6.60
C PRO A 102 -6.21 23.82 5.48
N GLY A 103 -5.96 24.57 4.39
CA GLY A 103 -5.11 24.09 3.29
C GLY A 103 -3.68 23.73 3.71
N THR A 104 -3.19 24.30 4.82
CA THR A 104 -1.90 23.96 5.43
C THR A 104 -1.84 22.56 6.04
N GLU A 105 -3.00 21.95 6.32
CA GLU A 105 -3.11 20.57 6.80
C GLU A 105 -3.15 19.55 5.65
N ILE A 106 -3.25 20.01 4.40
CA ILE A 106 -3.15 19.16 3.22
C ILE A 106 -1.66 18.99 2.87
N GLY A 107 -1.22 17.74 2.79
CA GLY A 107 0.16 17.40 2.41
C GLY A 107 0.57 17.97 1.04
N LYS A 108 1.87 18.26 0.89
CA LYS A 108 2.46 18.72 -0.37
C LYS A 108 2.40 17.69 -1.49
#